data_AF-T0YER9-F1
#
_entry.id   AF-T0YER9-F1
#
_cell.length_a   1.000
_cell.length_b   1.000
_cell.length_c   1.000
_cell.angle_alpha   90.00
_cell.angle_beta   90.00
_cell.angle_gamma   90.00
#
_symmetry.space_group_name_H-M   'P 1'
#
loop_
_entity.id
_entity.type
_entity.pdbx_description
1 polymer ?
#
loop_
_entity_poly.entity_id
_entity_poly.type
_entity_poly.pdbx_seq_one_letter_code
_entity_poly.pdbx_strand_id
1 'polypeptide(L)'
;QAGVSFGNLDQTTPKFLPPKAMKTPFLDFAKAYFRYRQGHKPTGAKVEMRALKCLERALDERARGMDLQHVDASLLDRAAVLARGHYSEGMAYHAGRELERLSRFVRISG
;
A
#
# COMPACT_ATOMS: atom_id res chain seq x y z
N GLN A 1 -1.37 -14.53 -10.70
CA GLN A 1 -2.68 -14.24 -10.06
C GLN A 1 -3.44 -13.29 -10.98
N ALA A 2 -4.46 -13.77 -11.67
CA ALA A 2 -5.25 -12.95 -12.59
C ALA A 2 -6.15 -11.98 -11.79
N GLY A 3 -6.19 -10.70 -12.18
CA GLY A 3 -7.16 -9.72 -11.65
C GLY A 3 -6.70 -8.82 -10.49
N VAL A 4 -5.40 -8.68 -10.21
CA VAL A 4 -4.88 -7.66 -9.27
C VAL A 4 -4.09 -6.63 -10.06
N SER A 5 -4.47 -5.36 -9.95
CA SER A 5 -3.75 -4.23 -10.55
C SER A 5 -2.96 -3.48 -9.49
N PHE A 6 -1.64 -3.35 -9.69
CA PHE A 6 -0.73 -2.56 -8.84
C PHE A 6 -0.65 -1.12 -9.34
N GLY A 7 -1.81 -0.46 -9.37
CA GLY A 7 -1.89 0.98 -9.65
C GLY A 7 -1.64 1.81 -8.39
N ASN A 8 -1.26 3.08 -8.56
CA ASN A 8 -1.12 4.06 -7.50
C ASN A 8 -2.48 4.51 -6.93
N LEU A 9 -2.45 5.44 -5.97
CA LEU A 9 -3.66 5.90 -5.26
C LEU A 9 -4.71 6.53 -6.19
N ASP A 10 -4.30 7.12 -7.31
CA ASP A 10 -5.20 7.77 -8.27
C ASP A 10 -5.86 6.77 -9.25
N GLN A 11 -5.49 5.49 -9.21
CA GLN A 11 -6.13 4.47 -10.01
C GLN A 11 -7.35 3.88 -9.28
N THR A 12 -8.53 4.34 -9.68
CA THR A 12 -9.83 3.86 -9.16
C THR A 12 -10.41 2.69 -9.97
N THR A 13 -9.90 2.47 -11.19
CA THR A 13 -10.34 1.39 -12.07
C THR A 13 -9.58 0.07 -11.80
N PRO A 14 -10.23 -1.10 -11.97
CA PRO A 14 -9.56 -2.40 -11.96
C PRO A 14 -8.62 -2.62 -13.15
N LYS A 15 -8.82 -1.89 -14.26
CA LYS A 15 -7.96 -1.99 -15.45
C LYS A 15 -6.59 -1.38 -15.15
N PHE A 16 -5.53 -2.08 -15.50
CA PHE A 16 -4.17 -1.56 -15.37
C PHE A 16 -3.96 -0.39 -16.33
N LEU A 17 -3.53 0.75 -15.79
CA LEU A 17 -3.15 1.93 -16.56
C LEU A 17 -1.66 2.20 -16.33
N PRO A 18 -0.78 2.03 -17.34
CA PRO A 18 0.66 2.19 -17.16
C PRO A 18 1.08 3.55 -16.55
N PRO A 19 0.48 4.70 -16.92
CA PRO A 19 0.81 5.99 -16.30
C PRO A 19 0.44 6.09 -14.82
N LYS A 20 -0.41 5.18 -14.33
CA LYS A 20 -0.84 5.09 -12.94
C LYS A 20 -0.30 3.84 -12.26
N ALA A 21 0.74 3.21 -12.79
CA ALA A 21 1.41 2.11 -12.10
C ALA A 21 2.13 2.61 -10.84
N MET A 22 2.22 1.78 -9.81
CA MET A 22 3.15 2.03 -8.70
C MET A 22 4.59 2.08 -9.22
N LYS A 23 5.39 2.99 -8.66
CA LYS A 23 6.79 3.17 -9.07
C LYS A 23 7.71 2.11 -8.45
N THR A 24 8.78 1.75 -9.15
CA THR A 24 9.91 1.01 -8.57
C THR A 24 10.77 1.94 -7.72
N PRO A 25 11.43 1.45 -6.64
CA PRO A 25 11.46 0.06 -6.15
C PRO A 25 10.23 -0.40 -5.35
N PHE A 26 9.32 0.51 -4.95
CA PHE A 26 8.18 0.15 -4.10
C PHE A 26 7.28 -0.94 -4.70
N LEU A 27 7.09 -0.95 -6.02
CA LEU A 27 6.32 -1.97 -6.73
C LEU A 27 6.77 -3.41 -6.42
N ASP A 28 8.08 -3.63 -6.27
CA ASP A 28 8.61 -4.98 -6.04
C ASP A 28 8.31 -5.45 -4.61
N PHE A 29 8.46 -4.56 -3.64
CA PHE A 29 8.00 -4.80 -2.27
C PHE A 29 6.49 -5.05 -2.22
N ALA A 30 5.69 -4.24 -2.90
CA ALA A 30 4.23 -4.37 -2.92
C ALA A 30 3.80 -5.75 -3.43
N LYS A 31 4.43 -6.25 -4.49
CA LYS A 31 4.20 -7.61 -5.01
C LYS A 31 4.59 -8.69 -4.00
N ALA A 32 5.75 -8.54 -3.35
CA ALA A 32 6.24 -9.50 -2.35
C ALA A 32 5.32 -9.56 -1.12
N TYR A 33 4.97 -8.42 -0.55
CA TYR A 33 4.04 -8.31 0.59
C TYR A 33 2.66 -8.87 0.23
N PHE A 34 2.13 -8.52 -0.94
CA PHE A 34 0.84 -9.02 -1.39
C PHE A 34 0.85 -10.56 -1.55
N ARG A 35 1.93 -11.12 -2.11
CA ARG A 35 2.10 -12.57 -2.23
C ARG A 35 2.19 -13.26 -0.86
N TYR A 36 2.96 -12.70 0.08
CA TYR A 36 3.05 -13.20 1.46
C TYR A 36 1.66 -13.23 2.11
N ARG A 37 0.92 -12.13 2.04
CA ARG A 37 -0.42 -12.02 2.64
C ARG A 37 -1.41 -13.01 2.05
N GLN A 38 -1.48 -13.09 0.73
CA GLN A 38 -2.41 -13.99 0.05
C GLN A 38 -2.04 -15.48 0.22
N GLY A 39 -0.75 -15.80 0.40
CA GLY A 39 -0.30 -17.16 0.69
C GLY A 39 -0.60 -17.60 2.13
N HIS A 40 -0.43 -16.71 3.11
CA HIS A 40 -0.64 -17.04 4.53
C HIS A 40 -2.09 -16.89 4.99
N LYS A 41 -2.85 -15.94 4.42
CA LYS A 41 -4.27 -15.71 4.71
C LYS A 41 -4.98 -15.26 3.42
N PRO A 42 -5.42 -16.20 2.57
CA PRO A 42 -6.16 -15.86 1.37
C PRO A 42 -7.45 -15.16 1.78
N THR A 43 -7.58 -13.89 1.39
CA THR A 43 -8.79 -13.11 1.67
C THR A 43 -9.35 -12.61 0.34
N GLY A 44 -10.66 -12.70 0.16
CA GLY A 44 -11.32 -12.16 -1.04
C GLY A 44 -11.25 -10.64 -1.12
N ALA A 45 -11.21 -9.98 0.04
CA ALA A 45 -11.09 -8.52 0.13
C ALA A 45 -9.62 -8.09 0.05
N LYS A 46 -9.26 -7.42 -1.05
CA LYS A 46 -7.89 -6.91 -1.32
C LYS A 46 -7.60 -5.61 -0.57
N VAL A 47 -7.82 -5.61 0.75
CA VAL A 47 -7.63 -4.42 1.60
C VAL A 47 -6.16 -3.98 1.60
N GLU A 48 -5.24 -4.95 1.50
CA GLU A 48 -3.80 -4.68 1.46
C GLU A 48 -3.42 -3.73 0.32
N MET A 49 -4.11 -3.80 -0.82
CA MET A 49 -3.84 -2.91 -1.95
C MET A 49 -4.14 -1.44 -1.61
N ARG A 50 -5.16 -1.16 -0.79
CA ARG A 50 -5.48 0.21 -0.37
C ARG A 50 -4.37 0.78 0.51
N ALA A 51 -3.89 -0.01 1.47
CA ALA A 51 -2.77 0.37 2.32
C ALA A 51 -1.48 0.60 1.50
N LEU A 52 -1.18 -0.30 0.55
CA LEU A 52 -0.02 -0.17 -0.33
C LEU A 52 -0.08 1.10 -1.19
N LYS A 53 -1.25 1.45 -1.73
CA LYS A 53 -1.46 2.70 -2.50
C LYS A 53 -1.22 3.95 -1.67
N CYS A 54 -1.74 3.99 -0.45
CA CYS A 54 -1.52 5.13 0.43
C CYS A 54 -0.05 5.25 0.86
N LEU A 55 0.62 4.12 1.11
CA LEU A 55 2.03 4.09 1.48
C LEU A 55 2.94 4.54 0.33
N GLU A 56 2.65 4.09 -0.89
CA GLU A 56 3.36 4.53 -2.10
C GLU A 56 3.28 6.04 -2.28
N ARG A 57 2.06 6.60 -2.20
CA ARG A 57 1.88 8.06 -2.28
C ARG A 57 2.60 8.79 -1.15
N ALA A 58 2.55 8.28 0.08
CA ALA A 58 3.25 8.91 1.21
C ALA A 58 4.78 8.90 1.03
N LEU A 59 5.34 7.88 0.39
CA LEU A 59 6.76 7.83 0.00
C LEU A 59 7.07 8.81 -1.13
N ASP A 60 6.21 8.88 -2.15
CA ASP A 60 6.38 9.80 -3.29
C ASP A 60 6.40 11.27 -2.87
N GLU A 61 5.62 11.61 -1.83
CA GLU A 61 5.56 12.96 -1.25
C GLU A 61 6.81 13.32 -0.42
N ARG A 62 7.67 12.35 -0.08
CA ARG A 62 8.91 12.61 0.66
C ARG A 62 10.05 12.96 -0.30
N ALA A 63 10.88 13.91 0.11
CA ALA A 63 12.13 14.26 -0.59
C ALA A 63 13.20 13.14 -0.59
N ARG A 64 12.92 11.98 0.03
CA ARG A 64 13.81 10.81 0.10
C ARG A 64 13.49 9.72 -0.93
N GLY A 65 12.46 9.93 -1.76
CA GLY A 65 12.05 8.96 -2.78
C GLY A 65 11.38 7.72 -2.20
N MET A 66 11.34 6.65 -3.02
CA MET A 66 10.62 5.40 -2.75
C MET A 66 11.39 4.42 -1.84
N ASP A 67 12.22 4.92 -0.92
CA ASP A 67 13.03 4.12 -0.02
C ASP A 67 12.21 3.55 1.15
N LEU A 68 12.21 2.22 1.28
CA LEU A 68 11.50 1.48 2.32
C LEU A 68 12.35 1.17 3.55
N GLN A 69 13.64 1.50 3.55
CA GLN A 69 14.51 1.29 4.71
C GLN A 69 14.06 2.12 5.93
N HIS A 70 13.23 3.13 5.72
CA HIS A 70 12.79 4.09 6.73
C HIS A 70 11.27 4.19 6.83
N VAL A 71 10.58 3.06 7.00
CA VAL A 71 9.16 3.06 7.37
C VAL A 71 9.01 3.46 8.84
N ASP A 72 8.77 4.75 9.07
CA ASP A 72 8.59 5.36 10.39
C ASP A 72 7.11 5.70 10.69
N ALA A 73 6.84 6.13 11.92
CA ALA A 73 5.49 6.52 12.35
C ALA A 73 4.92 7.68 11.51
N SER A 74 5.75 8.66 11.14
CA SER A 74 5.31 9.81 10.33
C SER A 74 4.84 9.38 8.94
N LEU A 75 5.50 8.38 8.33
CA LEU A 75 5.13 7.85 7.02
C LEU A 75 3.77 7.16 7.10
N LEU A 76 3.58 6.34 8.14
CA LEU A 76 2.35 5.60 8.38
C LEU A 76 1.18 6.54 8.69
N ASP A 77 1.42 7.58 9.49
CA ASP A 77 0.43 8.61 9.78
C ASP A 77 0.02 9.35 8.51
N ARG A 78 0.99 9.69 7.65
CA ARG A 78 0.69 10.32 6.35
C ARG A 78 -0.14 9.41 5.46
N ALA A 79 0.20 8.12 5.39
CA ALA A 79 -0.60 7.13 4.64
C ALA A 79 -2.03 7.00 5.22
N ALA A 80 -2.21 7.09 6.54
CA ALA A 80 -3.52 7.04 7.18
C ALA A 80 -4.36 8.31 6.88
N VAL A 81 -3.73 9.49 6.82
CA VAL A 81 -4.38 10.73 6.36
C VAL A 81 -4.85 10.58 4.92
N LEU A 82 -3.99 10.08 4.03
CA LEU A 82 -4.33 9.81 2.63
C LEU A 82 -5.50 8.84 2.51
N ALA A 83 -5.53 7.77 3.32
CA ALA A 83 -6.63 6.81 3.33
C ALA A 83 -7.97 7.46 3.71
N ARG A 84 -7.99 8.34 4.73
CA ARG A 84 -9.20 9.08 5.13
C ARG A 84 -9.65 10.09 4.08
N GLY A 85 -8.73 10.67 3.33
CA GLY A 85 -9.05 11.62 2.25
C GLY A 85 -9.54 10.96 0.96
N HIS A 86 -9.11 9.72 0.67
CA HIS A 86 -9.39 9.05 -0.60
C HIS A 86 -10.49 7.98 -0.54
N TYR A 87 -10.79 7.45 0.65
CA TYR A 87 -11.73 6.34 0.80
C TYR A 87 -12.89 6.69 1.73
N SER A 88 -14.01 5.99 1.58
CA SER A 88 -15.10 6.05 2.56
C SER A 88 -14.62 5.58 3.93
N GLU A 89 -15.31 5.99 4.99
CA GLU A 89 -14.90 5.73 6.39
C GLU A 89 -14.56 4.25 6.66
N GLY A 90 -15.44 3.32 6.28
CA GLY A 90 -15.19 1.89 6.47
C GLY A 90 -13.97 1.39 5.69
N MET A 91 -13.76 1.89 4.47
CA MET A 91 -12.60 1.53 3.65
C MET A 91 -11.31 2.14 4.20
N ALA A 92 -11.37 3.36 4.73
CA ALA A 92 -10.26 4.03 5.40
C ALA A 92 -9.87 3.29 6.70
N TYR A 93 -10.85 2.84 7.48
CA TYR A 93 -10.62 2.01 8.66
C TYR A 93 -9.89 0.71 8.30
N HIS A 94 -10.35 0.02 7.27
CA HIS A 94 -9.71 -1.19 6.77
C HIS A 94 -8.27 -0.92 6.27
N ALA A 95 -8.05 0.19 5.56
CA ALA A 95 -6.71 0.59 5.14
C ALA A 95 -5.80 0.86 6.34
N GLY A 96 -6.27 1.59 7.36
CA GLY A 96 -5.53 1.84 8.59
C GLY A 96 -5.13 0.56 9.32
N ARG A 97 -6.05 -0.40 9.46
CA ARG A 97 -5.75 -1.71 10.04
C ARG A 97 -4.70 -2.49 9.25
N GLU A 98 -4.67 -2.36 7.92
CA GLU A 98 -3.61 -2.99 7.11
C GLU A 98 -2.27 -2.23 7.18
N LEU A 99 -2.27 -0.90 7.31
CA LEU A 99 -1.04 -0.13 7.57
C LEU A 99 -0.37 -0.57 8.88
N GLU A 100 -1.15 -0.81 9.93
CA GLU A 100 -0.65 -1.31 11.21
C GLU A 100 -0.07 -2.74 11.11
N ARG A 101 -0.62 -3.59 10.24
CA ARG A 101 -0.04 -4.93 9.98
C ARG A 101 1.23 -4.83 9.15
N LEU A 102 1.24 -3.95 8.15
CA LEU A 102 2.42 -3.72 7.31
C LEU A 102 3.58 -3.17 8.15
N SER A 103 3.34 -2.23 9.07
CA SER A 103 4.38 -1.70 9.96
C SER A 103 5.04 -2.78 10.81
N ARG A 104 4.25 -3.70 11.37
CA ARG A 104 4.76 -4.88 12.08
C ARG A 104 5.58 -5.80 11.19
N PHE A 105 5.15 -6.02 9.94
CA PHE A 105 5.84 -6.88 8.99
C PHE A 105 7.23 -6.33 8.63
N VAL A 106 7.32 -5.04 8.31
CA VAL A 106 8.58 -4.39 7.95
C VAL A 106 9.56 -4.39 9.13
N ARG A 107 9.07 -4.18 10.37
CA ARG A 107 9.90 -4.20 11.58
C ARG A 107 10.46 -5.58 11.95
N ILE A 108 9.83 -6.67 11.49
CA ILE A 108 10.31 -8.05 11.73
C ILE A 108 11.27 -8.49 10.60
N SER A 109 11.24 -7.80 9.46
CA SER A 109 11.97 -8.20 8.24
C SER A 109 13.25 -7.38 8.00
N GLY A 110 13.54 -6.40 8.86
CA GLY A 110 14.78 -5.60 8.86
C GLY A 110 15.62 -5.95 10.09
#